data_AF-A0A2S6ICL9-F1
#
_entry.id   AF-A0A2S6ICL9-F1
#
_cell.length_a   1.000
_cell.length_b   1.000
_cell.length_c   1.000
_cell.angle_alpha   90.00
_cell.angle_beta   90.00
_cell.angle_gamma   90.00
#
_symmetry.space_group_name_H-M   'P 1'
#
loop_
_entity.id
_entity.type
_entity.pdbx_description
1 polymer ?
#
loop_
_entity_poly.entity_id
_entity_poly.type
_entity_poly.pdbx_seq_one_letter_code
_entity_poly.pdbx_strand_id
1 'polypeptide(L)'
;MLVVRSYAGKVRDFMRLSLEEAEAYRESYLAERPQLVERLRRRIARTGGPELDGTVEGLEALGVWFFEQLDADAEDGLAGSPSWWQPGAENGSGFFGEKLLSLRQVRLVDEVGAYLGQVLHAVLPQARWVVYRRDPKIRDVNQHATVLEGPFGIFKPESFVYGEALGVVMYREPVNPQALHEVVTFLIDESPTPEGCSDG
;
A
#
# COMPACT_ATOMS: atom_id res chain seq x y z
N MET A 1 8.82 12.83 9.67
CA MET A 1 7.58 12.42 10.37
C MET A 1 6.48 12.20 9.33
N LEU A 2 6.32 10.96 8.86
CA LEU A 2 5.21 10.58 7.98
C LEU A 2 3.90 10.78 8.76
N VAL A 3 3.13 11.80 8.40
CA VAL A 3 1.83 12.05 9.00
C VAL A 3 0.87 11.00 8.44
N VAL A 4 0.62 9.95 9.23
CA VAL A 4 -0.46 9.00 8.97
C VAL A 4 -1.77 9.77 9.09
N ARG A 5 -2.30 10.27 7.96
CA ARG A 5 -3.60 10.91 7.91
C ARG A 5 -4.66 9.86 8.25
N SER A 6 -5.54 10.16 9.18
CA SER A 6 -6.70 9.31 9.49
C SER A 6 -7.69 9.41 8.34
N TYR A 7 -7.60 8.50 7.37
CA TYR A 7 -8.45 8.53 6.18
C TYR A 7 -9.90 8.19 6.53
N ALA A 8 -10.83 9.04 6.11
CA ALA A 8 -12.28 8.85 6.26
C ALA A 8 -12.86 7.81 5.28
N GLY A 9 -12.09 6.77 4.94
CA GLY A 9 -12.51 5.62 4.15
C GLY A 9 -12.67 4.41 5.08
N LYS A 10 -13.73 3.63 4.90
CA LYS A 10 -13.99 2.45 5.72
C LYS A 10 -13.04 1.30 5.34
N VAL A 11 -11.80 1.41 5.77
CA VAL A 11 -10.84 0.29 5.83
C VAL A 11 -11.33 -0.70 6.88
N ARG A 12 -11.07 -2.00 6.68
CA ARG A 12 -11.40 -3.04 7.67
C ARG A 12 -10.85 -2.67 9.04
N ASP A 13 -11.69 -2.77 10.08
CA ASP A 13 -11.29 -2.51 11.46
C ASP A 13 -10.54 -3.73 12.03
N PHE A 14 -9.21 -3.70 11.90
CA PHE A 14 -8.33 -4.76 12.39
C PHE A 14 -8.25 -4.82 13.92
N MET A 15 -8.54 -3.72 14.63
CA MET A 15 -8.45 -3.68 16.10
C MET A 15 -9.40 -4.68 16.78
N ARG A 16 -10.45 -5.10 16.08
CA ARG A 16 -11.46 -6.05 16.57
C ARG A 16 -11.10 -7.50 16.36
N LEU A 17 -10.07 -7.80 15.56
CA LEU A 17 -9.63 -9.16 15.34
C LEU A 17 -8.96 -9.69 16.62
N SER A 18 -9.15 -10.97 16.89
CA SER A 18 -8.24 -11.72 17.73
C SER A 18 -6.86 -11.86 17.06
N LEU A 19 -5.85 -12.25 17.84
CA LEU A 19 -4.52 -12.50 17.29
C LEU A 19 -4.53 -13.61 16.24
N GLU A 20 -5.26 -14.70 16.48
CA GLU A 20 -5.38 -15.83 15.55
C GLU A 20 -6.02 -15.40 14.22
N GLU A 21 -7.10 -14.60 14.28
CA GLU A 21 -7.73 -14.06 13.07
C GLU A 21 -6.81 -13.10 12.30
N ALA A 22 -5.99 -12.32 13.02
CA ALA A 22 -5.02 -11.41 12.42
C ALA A 22 -3.87 -12.16 11.75
N GLU A 23 -3.39 -13.25 12.35
CA GLU A 23 -2.38 -14.14 11.78
C GLU A 23 -2.93 -14.86 10.54
N ALA A 24 -4.14 -15.41 10.61
CA ALA A 24 -4.81 -16.03 9.47
C ALA A 24 -5.02 -15.03 8.31
N TYR A 25 -5.36 -13.78 8.64
CA TYR A 25 -5.44 -12.70 7.68
C TYR A 25 -4.06 -12.42 7.05
N ARG A 26 -2.99 -12.33 7.85
CA ARG A 26 -1.63 -12.11 7.35
C ARG A 26 -1.22 -13.18 6.35
N GLU A 27 -1.42 -14.46 6.67
CA GLU A 27 -1.07 -15.56 5.76
C GLU A 27 -1.83 -15.45 4.43
N SER A 28 -3.13 -15.17 4.49
CA SER A 28 -3.96 -14.97 3.29
C SER A 28 -3.49 -13.75 2.48
N TYR A 29 -3.21 -12.64 3.15
CA TYR A 29 -2.68 -11.42 2.55
C TYR A 29 -1.37 -11.69 1.80
N LEU A 30 -0.44 -12.42 2.41
CA LEU A 30 0.85 -12.76 1.80
C LEU A 30 0.71 -13.72 0.63
N ALA A 31 -0.18 -14.71 0.73
CA ALA A 31 -0.45 -15.66 -0.36
C ALA A 31 -1.01 -14.97 -1.62
N GLU A 32 -1.73 -13.87 -1.46
CA GLU A 32 -2.33 -13.11 -2.58
C GLU A 32 -1.34 -12.18 -3.30
N ARG A 33 -0.24 -11.74 -2.66
CA ARG A 33 0.68 -10.72 -3.20
C ARG A 33 1.24 -11.09 -4.59
N PRO A 34 1.73 -12.32 -4.86
CA PRO A 34 2.26 -12.65 -6.18
C PRO A 34 1.22 -12.51 -7.30
N GLN A 35 -0.04 -12.84 -7.01
CA GLN A 35 -1.13 -12.71 -7.97
C GLN A 35 -1.51 -11.24 -8.22
N LEU A 36 -1.41 -10.39 -7.20
CA LEU A 36 -1.60 -8.95 -7.32
C LEU A 36 -0.55 -8.31 -8.23
N VAL A 37 0.73 -8.64 -8.03
CA VAL A 37 1.81 -8.15 -8.90
C VAL A 37 1.61 -8.64 -10.34
N GLU A 38 1.20 -9.89 -10.53
CA GLU A 38 0.93 -10.41 -11.87
C GLU A 38 -0.28 -9.74 -12.54
N ARG A 39 -1.32 -9.38 -11.77
CA ARG A 39 -2.41 -8.55 -12.27
C ARG A 39 -1.92 -7.17 -12.70
N LEU A 40 -1.05 -6.53 -11.91
CA LEU A 40 -0.47 -5.24 -12.25
C LEU A 40 0.31 -5.33 -13.58
N ARG A 41 1.19 -6.34 -13.74
CA ARG A 41 1.94 -6.57 -14.99
C ARG A 41 1.03 -6.67 -16.21
N ARG A 42 -0.04 -7.47 -16.12
CA ARG A 42 -1.02 -7.60 -17.22
C ARG A 42 -1.74 -6.28 -17.51
N ARG A 43 -2.08 -5.51 -16.47
CA ARG A 43 -2.74 -4.21 -16.62
C ARG A 43 -1.82 -3.23 -17.35
N ILE A 44 -0.57 -3.12 -16.92
CA ILE A 44 0.49 -2.33 -17.55
C ILE A 44 0.69 -2.72 -19.01
N ALA A 45 0.85 -4.00 -19.30
CA ALA A 45 1.07 -4.49 -20.66
C ALA A 45 -0.10 -4.11 -21.60
N ARG A 46 -1.33 -4.13 -21.09
CA ARG A 46 -2.53 -3.75 -21.84
C ARG A 46 -2.65 -2.25 -22.08
N THR A 47 -2.14 -1.42 -21.17
CA THR A 47 -2.26 0.05 -21.25
C THR A 47 -1.01 0.75 -21.75
N GLY A 48 0.05 0.01 -22.11
CA GLY A 48 1.32 0.57 -22.57
C GLY A 48 2.14 1.22 -21.45
N GLY A 49 2.02 0.71 -20.22
CA GLY A 49 2.76 1.20 -19.07
C GLY A 49 4.23 0.76 -18.98
N PRO A 50 4.93 1.13 -17.89
CA PRO A 50 6.36 0.84 -17.68
C PRO A 50 6.62 -0.63 -17.32
N GLU A 51 7.84 -1.11 -17.55
CA GLU A 51 8.26 -2.43 -17.08
C GLU A 51 8.37 -2.47 -15.54
N LEU A 52 7.99 -3.61 -14.95
CA LEU A 52 8.13 -3.86 -13.51
C LEU A 52 9.38 -4.69 -13.22
N ASP A 53 10.52 -4.03 -13.19
CA ASP A 53 11.86 -4.63 -13.03
C ASP A 53 12.25 -4.96 -11.57
N GLY A 54 11.43 -4.53 -10.60
CA GLY A 54 11.67 -4.71 -9.17
C GLY A 54 12.65 -3.70 -8.56
N THR A 55 13.03 -2.65 -9.28
CA THR A 55 13.97 -1.63 -8.81
C THR A 55 13.27 -0.43 -8.16
N VAL A 56 14.04 0.39 -7.44
CA VAL A 56 13.53 1.64 -6.85
C VAL A 56 13.30 2.67 -7.95
N GLU A 57 14.22 2.76 -8.90
CA GLU A 57 14.20 3.68 -10.04
C GLU A 57 12.95 3.45 -10.91
N GLY A 58 12.54 2.20 -11.10
CA GLY A 58 11.32 1.84 -11.82
C GLY A 58 10.03 2.40 -11.20
N LEU A 59 10.05 2.80 -9.92
CA LEU A 59 8.88 3.36 -9.23
C LEU A 59 8.51 4.76 -9.73
N GLU A 60 9.45 5.52 -10.31
CA GLU A 60 9.13 6.84 -10.88
C GLU A 60 8.15 6.70 -12.06
N ALA A 61 8.51 5.83 -13.01
CA ALA A 61 7.67 5.57 -14.18
C ALA A 61 6.34 4.92 -13.77
N LEU A 62 6.36 4.03 -12.77
CA LEU A 62 5.14 3.44 -12.23
C LEU A 62 4.23 4.49 -11.57
N GLY A 63 4.79 5.45 -10.86
CA GLY A 63 4.04 6.53 -10.22
C GLY A 63 3.29 7.38 -11.23
N VAL A 64 3.96 7.83 -12.30
CA VAL A 64 3.31 8.54 -13.42
C VAL A 64 2.14 7.73 -13.98
N TRP A 65 2.40 6.47 -14.34
CA TRP A 65 1.38 5.59 -14.92
C TRP A 65 0.22 5.34 -13.95
N PHE A 66 0.50 5.17 -12.65
CA PHE A 66 -0.51 4.90 -11.64
C PHE A 66 -1.55 6.02 -11.57
N PHE A 67 -1.11 7.28 -11.52
CA PHE A 67 -2.04 8.41 -11.45
C PHE A 67 -2.81 8.63 -12.75
N GLU A 68 -2.18 8.42 -13.91
CA GLU A 68 -2.90 8.40 -15.20
C GLU A 68 -3.99 7.33 -15.22
N GLN A 69 -3.68 6.13 -14.72
CA GLN A 69 -4.65 5.05 -14.64
C GLN A 69 -5.69 5.27 -13.56
N LEU A 70 -5.42 6.04 -12.51
CA LEU A 70 -6.37 6.30 -11.44
C LEU A 70 -7.60 7.06 -11.97
N ASP A 71 -7.38 8.00 -12.88
CA ASP A 71 -8.43 8.81 -13.53
C ASP A 71 -9.09 8.13 -14.73
N ALA A 72 -8.50 7.05 -15.25
CA ALA A 72 -9.02 6.36 -16.42
C ALA A 72 -10.39 5.72 -16.18
N ASP A 73 -11.35 6.06 -17.06
CA ASP A 73 -12.72 5.52 -17.07
C ASP A 73 -12.77 4.18 -17.81
N ALA A 74 -12.08 3.18 -17.25
CA ALA A 74 -12.02 1.83 -17.81
C ALA A 74 -12.29 0.78 -16.72
N GLU A 75 -13.38 0.03 -16.91
CA GLU A 75 -13.67 -1.17 -16.12
C GLU A 75 -12.52 -2.17 -16.21
N ASP A 76 -12.20 -2.80 -15.08
CA ASP A 76 -11.16 -3.82 -15.02
C ASP A 76 -11.70 -5.26 -15.09
N GLY A 77 -13.03 -5.42 -15.15
CA GLY A 77 -13.71 -6.70 -15.31
C GLY A 77 -13.69 -7.57 -14.05
N LEU A 78 -13.34 -6.99 -12.89
CA LEU A 78 -13.24 -7.71 -11.62
C LEU A 78 -14.40 -7.35 -10.69
N ALA A 79 -14.98 -8.36 -10.04
CA ALA A 79 -16.10 -8.20 -9.11
C ALA A 79 -15.67 -8.13 -7.64
N GLY A 80 -14.50 -8.68 -7.28
CA GLY A 80 -14.03 -8.76 -5.90
C GLY A 80 -13.43 -7.46 -5.37
N SER A 81 -13.51 -7.27 -4.05
CA SER A 81 -12.81 -6.21 -3.31
C SER A 81 -11.55 -6.76 -2.64
N PRO A 82 -10.49 -5.93 -2.45
CA PRO A 82 -9.35 -6.32 -1.63
C PRO A 82 -9.77 -6.67 -0.19
N SER A 83 -9.08 -7.63 0.42
CA SER A 83 -9.44 -8.17 1.75
C SER A 83 -9.32 -7.16 2.91
N TRP A 84 -8.55 -6.08 2.71
CA TRP A 84 -8.42 -4.94 3.64
C TRP A 84 -9.52 -3.88 3.45
N TRP A 85 -10.27 -3.92 2.36
CA TRP A 85 -11.34 -2.99 2.06
C TRP A 85 -12.67 -3.47 2.65
N GLN A 86 -13.49 -2.57 3.21
CA GLN A 86 -14.84 -2.94 3.63
C GLN A 86 -15.76 -3.03 2.40
N PRO A 87 -16.43 -4.18 2.16
CA PRO A 87 -17.37 -4.31 1.04
C PRO A 87 -18.48 -3.24 1.09
N GLY A 88 -18.76 -2.62 -0.06
CA GLY A 88 -19.78 -1.59 -0.19
C GLY A 88 -19.34 -0.20 0.27
N ALA A 89 -18.11 -0.03 0.75
CA ALA A 89 -17.59 1.28 1.18
C ALA A 89 -17.48 2.28 0.03
N GLU A 90 -17.30 1.81 -1.21
CA GLU A 90 -17.31 2.62 -2.43
C GLU A 90 -18.64 3.34 -2.69
N ASN A 91 -19.73 2.90 -2.06
CA ASN A 91 -21.05 3.54 -2.14
C ASN A 91 -21.23 4.66 -1.09
N GLY A 92 -20.25 4.84 -0.20
CA GLY A 92 -20.25 5.90 0.78
C GLY A 92 -19.80 7.25 0.22
N SER A 93 -20.00 8.29 1.01
CA SER A 93 -19.42 9.61 0.78
C SER A 93 -18.42 9.96 1.88
N GLY A 94 -17.42 10.76 1.52
CA GLY A 94 -16.51 11.38 2.46
C GLY A 94 -17.21 12.36 3.40
N PHE A 95 -16.45 12.92 4.35
CA PHE A 95 -16.99 13.80 5.39
C PHE A 95 -17.68 15.05 4.83
N PHE A 96 -17.23 15.58 3.69
CA PHE A 96 -17.85 16.73 3.02
C PHE A 96 -18.66 16.32 1.78
N GLY A 97 -19.05 15.04 1.67
CA GLY A 97 -19.84 14.53 0.56
C GLY A 97 -19.04 14.13 -0.67
N GLU A 98 -17.71 14.11 -0.59
CA GLU A 98 -16.85 13.71 -1.70
C GLU A 98 -17.04 12.23 -2.04
N LYS A 99 -16.87 11.88 -3.32
CA LYS A 99 -16.93 10.49 -3.76
C LYS A 99 -15.68 9.75 -3.27
N LEU A 100 -15.86 8.62 -2.60
CA LEU A 100 -14.76 7.73 -2.24
C LEU A 100 -14.17 7.08 -3.51
N LEU A 101 -12.98 6.47 -3.37
CA LEU A 101 -12.40 5.69 -4.46
C LEU A 101 -13.38 4.61 -4.94
N SER A 102 -13.52 4.49 -6.25
CA SER A 102 -14.27 3.40 -6.85
C SER A 102 -13.60 2.07 -6.54
N LEU A 103 -14.35 0.96 -6.61
CA LEU A 103 -13.78 -0.34 -6.33
C LEU A 103 -12.61 -0.69 -7.27
N ARG A 104 -12.69 -0.27 -8.54
CA ARG A 104 -11.61 -0.39 -9.53
C ARG A 104 -10.35 0.39 -9.13
N GLN A 105 -10.50 1.60 -8.59
CA GLN A 105 -9.38 2.38 -8.05
C GLN A 105 -8.78 1.71 -6.80
N VAL A 106 -9.60 1.18 -5.90
CA VAL A 106 -9.15 0.43 -4.71
C VAL A 106 -8.36 -0.82 -5.10
N ARG A 107 -8.77 -1.54 -6.15
CA ARG A 107 -8.00 -2.68 -6.69
C ARG A 107 -6.67 -2.25 -7.29
N LEU A 108 -6.63 -1.14 -8.02
CA LEU A 108 -5.37 -0.59 -8.54
C LEU A 108 -4.41 -0.22 -7.40
N VAL A 109 -4.92 0.40 -6.33
CA VAL A 109 -4.16 0.68 -5.10
C VAL A 109 -3.59 -0.61 -4.51
N ASP A 110 -4.38 -1.68 -4.45
CA ASP A 110 -3.93 -2.97 -3.91
C ASP A 110 -2.87 -3.64 -4.78
N GLU A 111 -3.01 -3.55 -6.11
CA GLU A 111 -2.05 -4.03 -7.11
C GLU A 111 -0.71 -3.28 -7.02
N VAL A 112 -0.74 -1.95 -6.86
CA VAL A 112 0.47 -1.12 -6.72
C VAL A 112 1.09 -1.28 -5.33
N GLY A 113 0.30 -1.35 -4.26
CA GLY A 113 0.78 -1.67 -2.91
C GLY A 113 1.44 -3.06 -2.85
N ALA A 114 0.83 -4.03 -3.53
CA ALA A 114 1.44 -5.16 -4.24
C ALA A 114 2.96 -5.08 -4.42
N TYR A 115 3.24 -4.40 -5.52
CA TYR A 115 4.56 -4.25 -6.09
C TYR A 115 5.48 -3.40 -5.22
N LEU A 116 4.96 -2.34 -4.59
CA LEU A 116 5.74 -1.51 -3.66
C LEU A 116 6.30 -2.33 -2.50
N GLY A 117 5.49 -3.23 -1.93
CA GLY A 117 5.96 -4.18 -0.91
C GLY A 117 7.03 -5.14 -1.43
N GLN A 118 6.93 -5.58 -2.68
CA GLN A 118 7.95 -6.43 -3.32
C GLN A 118 9.28 -5.68 -3.50
N VAL A 119 9.25 -4.44 -4.02
CA VAL A 119 10.44 -3.61 -4.20
C VAL A 119 11.11 -3.34 -2.85
N LEU A 120 10.34 -2.95 -1.83
CA LEU A 120 10.86 -2.74 -0.48
C LEU A 120 11.54 -3.98 0.09
N HIS A 121 10.96 -5.17 -0.08
CA HIS A 121 11.57 -6.40 0.42
C HIS A 121 12.85 -6.78 -0.35
N ALA A 122 12.94 -6.43 -1.64
CA ALA A 122 14.15 -6.67 -2.42
C ALA A 122 15.33 -5.78 -1.96
N VAL A 123 15.07 -4.51 -1.63
CA VAL A 123 16.11 -3.55 -1.21
C VAL A 123 16.37 -3.56 0.29
N LEU A 124 15.41 -4.01 1.09
CA LEU A 124 15.54 -4.18 2.54
C LEU A 124 15.15 -5.62 2.93
N PRO A 125 16.02 -6.62 2.67
CA PRO A 125 15.74 -8.04 2.94
C PRO A 125 15.44 -8.37 4.40
N GLN A 126 15.87 -7.51 5.33
CA GLN A 126 15.61 -7.59 6.76
C GLN A 126 14.17 -7.18 7.14
N ALA A 127 13.44 -6.54 6.23
CA ALA A 127 12.05 -6.17 6.44
C ALA A 127 11.13 -7.40 6.34
N ARG A 128 10.21 -7.53 7.29
CA ARG A 128 9.36 -8.72 7.48
C ARG A 128 7.91 -8.33 7.66
N TRP A 129 7.03 -9.12 7.08
CA TRP A 129 5.59 -8.97 7.26
C TRP A 129 5.17 -9.53 8.63
N VAL A 130 4.62 -8.67 9.48
CA VAL A 130 4.21 -9.01 10.85
C VAL A 130 2.78 -8.57 11.11
N VAL A 131 2.15 -9.17 12.12
CA VAL A 131 0.93 -8.62 12.72
C VAL A 131 1.37 -7.55 13.72
N TYR A 132 1.04 -6.28 13.45
CA TYR A 132 1.43 -5.19 14.33
C TYR A 132 0.74 -5.31 15.68
N ARG A 133 1.51 -5.12 16.74
CA ARG A 133 1.05 -5.18 18.12
C ARG A 133 1.65 -4.04 18.93
N ARG A 134 0.78 -3.32 19.62
CA ARG A 134 1.14 -2.36 20.66
C ARG A 134 0.55 -2.80 22.00
N ASP A 135 0.96 -2.13 23.08
CA ASP A 135 0.27 -2.26 24.38
C ASP A 135 -1.24 -2.06 24.17
N PRO A 136 -2.10 -3.02 24.56
CA PRO A 136 -3.56 -2.93 24.40
C PRO A 136 -4.20 -1.71 25.08
N LYS A 137 -3.52 -1.09 26.05
CA LYS A 137 -3.96 0.15 26.70
C LYS A 137 -3.80 1.38 25.80
N ILE A 138 -2.96 1.28 24.77
CA ILE A 138 -2.74 2.34 23.80
C ILE A 138 -3.61 2.06 22.58
N ARG A 139 -4.60 2.93 22.36
CA ARG A 139 -5.42 2.86 21.15
C ARG A 139 -4.57 3.21 19.93
N ASP A 140 -4.33 2.23 19.07
CA ASP A 140 -3.57 2.36 17.83
C ASP A 140 -4.36 1.77 16.67
N VAL A 141 -4.58 2.56 15.63
CA VAL A 141 -5.38 2.17 14.45
C VAL A 141 -4.73 1.04 13.66
N ASN A 142 -3.43 0.81 13.84
CA ASN A 142 -2.72 -0.28 13.18
C ASN A 142 -2.76 -1.58 13.98
N GLN A 143 -3.34 -1.60 15.19
CA GLN A 143 -3.40 -2.81 16.01
C GLN A 143 -3.99 -3.99 15.20
N HIS A 144 -3.25 -5.09 15.18
CA HIS A 144 -3.56 -6.32 14.42
C HIS A 144 -3.57 -6.19 12.89
N ALA A 145 -3.15 -5.05 12.33
CA ALA A 145 -2.94 -4.94 10.90
C ALA A 145 -1.70 -5.73 10.47
N THR A 146 -1.73 -6.27 9.25
CA THR A 146 -0.50 -6.74 8.59
C THR A 146 0.32 -5.54 8.15
N VAL A 147 1.57 -5.47 8.59
CA VAL A 147 2.50 -4.37 8.27
C VAL A 147 3.86 -4.94 7.88
N LEU A 148 4.63 -4.17 7.13
CA LEU A 148 6.03 -4.44 6.89
C LEU A 148 6.85 -3.79 8.01
N GLU A 149 7.51 -4.59 8.83
CA GLU A 149 8.40 -4.13 9.90
C GLU A 149 9.86 -4.26 9.45
N GLY A 150 10.63 -3.19 9.60
CA GLY A 150 12.05 -3.15 9.24
C GLY A 150 12.83 -2.13 10.09
N PRO A 151 14.06 -1.81 9.71
CA PRO A 151 14.89 -0.83 10.42
C PRO A 151 14.30 0.58 10.41
N PHE A 152 13.44 0.87 9.44
CA PHE A 152 12.63 2.09 9.33
C PHE A 152 11.38 2.12 10.22
N GLY A 153 11.17 1.10 11.08
CA GLY A 153 9.94 0.93 11.86
C GLY A 153 8.88 0.15 11.08
N ILE A 154 7.63 0.63 11.11
CA ILE A 154 6.50 -0.03 10.43
C ILE A 154 6.07 0.74 9.18
N PHE A 155 5.71 0.02 8.13
CA PHE A 155 5.20 0.58 6.89
C PHE A 155 4.06 -0.28 6.33
N LYS A 156 3.09 0.37 5.66
CA LYS A 156 1.92 -0.28 5.06
C LYS A 156 1.81 0.16 3.60
N PRO A 157 2.37 -0.62 2.65
CA PRO A 157 2.40 -0.22 1.24
C PRO A 157 1.03 0.15 0.68
N GLU A 158 0.00 -0.65 0.93
CA GLU A 158 -1.35 -0.35 0.43
C GLU A 158 -1.96 0.89 1.09
N SER A 159 -1.68 1.13 2.37
CA SER A 159 -2.19 2.31 3.06
C SER A 159 -1.53 3.60 2.58
N PHE A 160 -0.23 3.55 2.24
CA PHE A 160 0.47 4.66 1.61
C PHE A 160 -0.12 4.99 0.24
N VAL A 161 -0.20 4.00 -0.66
CA VAL A 161 -0.75 4.17 -2.02
C VAL A 161 -2.20 4.62 -1.99
N TYR A 162 -3.01 4.11 -1.05
CA TYR A 162 -4.38 4.56 -0.83
C TYR A 162 -4.45 6.04 -0.43
N GLY A 163 -3.51 6.48 0.42
CA GLY A 163 -3.40 7.86 0.84
C GLY A 163 -3.12 8.81 -0.32
N GLU A 164 -2.18 8.45 -1.17
CA GLU A 164 -1.85 9.20 -2.39
C GLU A 164 -3.05 9.26 -3.36
N ALA A 165 -3.74 8.14 -3.56
CA ALA A 165 -4.94 8.09 -4.39
C ALA A 165 -6.08 8.96 -3.84
N LEU A 166 -6.29 8.95 -2.53
CA LEU A 166 -7.29 9.80 -1.87
C LEU A 166 -6.93 11.28 -1.98
N GLY A 167 -5.66 11.65 -1.83
CA GLY A 167 -5.16 13.02 -2.04
C GLY A 167 -5.68 13.61 -3.36
N VAL A 168 -5.47 12.87 -4.44
CA VAL A 168 -5.85 13.30 -5.80
C VAL A 168 -7.37 13.24 -6.01
N VAL A 169 -8.01 12.11 -5.72
CA VAL A 169 -9.42 11.88 -6.09
C VAL A 169 -10.38 12.64 -5.18
N MET A 170 -10.15 12.58 -3.87
CA MET A 170 -11.04 13.14 -2.87
C MET A 170 -10.69 14.60 -2.58
N TYR A 171 -9.42 14.87 -2.29
CA TYR A 171 -8.97 16.19 -1.82
C TYR A 171 -8.51 17.12 -2.94
N ARG A 172 -8.46 16.65 -4.20
CA ARG A 172 -8.00 17.41 -5.37
C ARG A 172 -6.60 17.99 -5.17
N GLU A 173 -5.76 17.29 -4.42
CA GLU A 173 -4.35 17.64 -4.28
C GLU A 173 -3.63 17.46 -5.62
N PRO A 174 -2.56 18.24 -5.89
CA PRO A 174 -1.73 18.03 -7.06
C PRO A 174 -1.14 16.62 -7.07
N VAL A 175 -1.08 15.99 -8.24
CA VAL A 175 -0.43 14.69 -8.42
C VAL A 175 1.07 14.83 -8.12
N ASN A 176 1.58 13.98 -7.23
CA ASN A 176 3.02 13.77 -7.04
C ASN A 176 3.43 12.43 -7.69
N PRO A 177 3.88 12.42 -8.95
CA PRO A 177 4.26 11.17 -9.62
C PRO A 177 5.49 10.51 -9.00
N GLN A 178 6.28 11.23 -8.19
CA GLN A 178 7.49 10.72 -7.55
C GLN A 178 7.22 10.09 -6.18
N ALA A 179 5.99 10.18 -5.65
CA ALA A 179 5.67 9.75 -4.28
C ALA A 179 6.08 8.30 -3.97
N LEU A 180 5.93 7.37 -4.92
CA LEU A 180 6.33 5.97 -4.75
C LEU A 180 7.85 5.81 -4.62
N HIS A 181 8.62 6.54 -5.44
CA HIS A 181 10.09 6.53 -5.39
C HIS A 181 10.61 7.21 -4.12
N GLU A 182 10.05 8.39 -3.79
CA GLU A 182 10.43 9.19 -2.63
C GLU A 182 10.24 8.42 -1.32
N VAL A 183 9.11 7.71 -1.16
CA VAL A 183 8.87 6.95 0.08
C VAL A 183 9.86 5.80 0.24
N VAL A 184 10.22 5.11 -0.84
CA VAL A 184 11.19 3.99 -0.75
C VAL A 184 12.58 4.52 -0.45
N THR A 185 13.00 5.60 -1.12
CA THR A 185 14.28 6.26 -0.85
C THR A 185 14.36 6.71 0.61
N PHE A 186 13.30 7.34 1.12
CA PHE A 186 13.21 7.74 2.51
C PHE A 186 13.33 6.56 3.49
N LEU A 187 12.66 5.43 3.22
CA LEU A 187 12.74 4.24 4.09
C LEU A 187 14.12 3.57 4.06
N ILE A 188 14.83 3.64 2.93
CA ILE A 188 16.22 3.19 2.82
C ILE A 188 17.14 4.10 3.65
N ASP A 189 16.99 5.42 3.52
CA ASP A 189 17.83 6.41 4.21
C ASP A 189 17.64 6.38 5.74
N GLU A 190 16.42 6.13 6.21
CA GLU A 190 16.10 5.98 7.64
C GLU A 190 16.54 4.62 8.20
N SER A 191 16.92 3.67 7.35
CA SER A 191 17.41 2.38 7.82
C SER A 191 18.86 2.54 8.30
N PRO A 192 19.17 2.31 9.60
CA PRO A 192 20.55 2.38 10.08
C PRO A 192 21.44 1.48 9.23
N THR A 193 22.55 2.04 8.73
CA THR A 193 23.58 1.26 8.05
C THR A 193 24.10 0.22 9.04
N PRO A 194 24.29 -1.05 8.65
CA PRO A 194 24.95 -2.02 9.50
C PRO A 194 26.37 -1.51 9.76
N GLU A 195 26.60 -0.88 10.90
CA GLU A 195 27.93 -0.46 11.33
C GLU A 195 28.85 -1.68 11.30
N GLY A 196 30.04 -1.47 10.74
CA GLY A 196 30.90 -2.52 10.23
C GLY A 196 31.17 -3.66 11.21
N CYS A 197 31.21 -4.87 10.66
CA CYS A 197 32.24 -5.83 11.04
C CYS A 197 33.59 -5.12 10.80
N SER A 198 34.07 -4.38 11.79
CA SER A 198 35.50 -4.12 11.91
C SER A 198 36.10 -5.47 12.28
N ASP A 199 36.74 -6.10 11.30
CA ASP A 199 37.62 -7.24 11.53
C ASP A 199 38.65 -6.83 12.59
N GLY A 200 38.49 -7.40 13.79
CA GLY A 200 39.47 -7.38 14.86
C GLY A 200 40.38 -8.60 14.79
#